data_AF-A0ABD0P1Q1-F1
#
_entry.id   AF-A0ABD0P1Q1-F1
#
_cell.length_a   1.000
_cell.length_b   1.000
_cell.length_c   1.000
_cell.angle_alpha   90.00
_cell.angle_beta   90.00
_cell.angle_gamma   90.00
#
_symmetry.space_group_name_H-M   'P 1'
#
loop_
_entity.id
_entity.type
_entity.pdbx_description
1 polymer ?
#
loop_
_entity_poly.entity_id
_entity_poly.type
_entity_poly.pdbx_seq_one_letter_code
_entity_poly.pdbx_strand_id
1 'polypeptide(L)'
;AVKRFMNLECKCHGVSGSCNVRTCWLAMADFRQTGDYLRKKYNNAIQVVMNQYGTGFTSAYRMFKRPTKNDLVYFEDSPDYCIWDHES
;
A
#
# COMPACT_ATOMS: atom_id res chain seq x y z
N ALA A 1 1.78 3.68 -0.34
CA ALA A 1 1.91 2.88 -1.57
C ALA A 1 2.07 3.76 -2.81
N VAL A 2 1.09 4.60 -3.17
CA VAL A 2 1.18 5.50 -4.35
C VAL A 2 2.45 6.35 -4.38
N LYS A 3 2.71 7.12 -3.32
CA LYS A 3 3.92 7.98 -3.20
C LYS A 3 5.24 7.21 -3.40
N ARG A 4 5.27 5.91 -3.13
CA ARG A 4 6.47 5.07 -3.27
C ARG A 4 6.86 4.86 -4.73
N PHE A 5 5.89 4.84 -5.62
CA PHE A 5 6.06 4.57 -7.06
C PHE A 5 5.78 5.81 -7.90
N MET A 6 5.90 7.00 -7.31
CA MET A 6 5.89 8.24 -8.10
C MET A 6 7.20 8.31 -8.88
N ASN A 7 7.10 8.65 -10.16
CA ASN A 7 8.24 8.82 -11.05
C ASN A 7 8.38 10.29 -11.45
N LEU A 8 9.61 10.75 -11.63
CA LEU A 8 9.87 12.06 -12.23
C LEU A 8 9.68 11.91 -13.75
N GLU A 9 8.62 12.52 -14.27
CA GLU A 9 8.40 12.63 -15.71
C GLU A 9 8.85 14.01 -16.18
N CYS A 10 9.44 14.06 -17.37
CA CYS A 10 9.96 15.29 -17.95
C CYS A 10 9.50 15.43 -19.40
N LYS A 11 9.17 16.67 -19.79
CA LYS A 11 8.96 17.05 -21.19
C LYS A 11 10.10 17.95 -21.66
N CYS A 12 10.66 17.62 -22.82
CA CYS A 12 11.74 18.38 -23.45
C CYS A 12 11.19 19.47 -24.38
N HIS A 13 11.86 20.62 -24.41
CA HIS A 13 11.38 21.83 -25.08
C HIS A 13 12.43 22.50 -26.00
N GLY A 14 13.56 21.84 -26.30
CA GLY A 14 14.60 22.39 -27.17
C GLY A 14 14.33 22.21 -28.66
N VAL A 15 15.13 22.89 -29.50
CA VAL A 15 15.05 22.81 -30.98
C VAL A 15 15.11 21.35 -31.42
N SER A 16 14.22 20.97 -32.34
CA SER A 16 14.08 19.61 -32.86
C SER A 16 13.86 18.53 -31.78
N GLY A 17 13.29 18.89 -30.62
CA GLY A 17 13.05 17.96 -29.51
C GLY A 17 14.26 17.72 -28.60
N SER A 18 15.31 18.52 -28.72
CA SER A 18 16.44 18.45 -27.79
C SER A 18 16.02 18.74 -26.34
N CYS A 19 16.70 18.14 -25.38
CA CYS A 19 16.36 18.24 -23.95
C CYS A 19 17.19 19.28 -23.18
N ASN A 20 17.81 20.24 -23.88
CA ASN A 20 18.61 21.31 -23.27
C ASN A 20 17.77 22.18 -22.31
N VAL A 21 16.47 22.31 -22.59
CA VAL A 21 15.46 22.84 -21.68
C VAL A 21 14.39 21.77 -21.50
N ARG A 22 14.03 21.48 -20.24
CA ARG A 22 12.96 20.53 -19.90
C ARG A 22 12.21 20.97 -18.65
N THR A 23 10.93 20.63 -18.60
CA THR A 23 10.09 20.80 -17.40
C THR A 23 9.76 19.41 -16.87
N CYS A 24 9.89 19.21 -15.56
CA CYS A 24 9.62 17.92 -14.93
C CYS A 24 8.59 18.04 -13.81
N TRP A 25 7.83 16.97 -13.57
CA TRP A 25 6.87 16.86 -12.48
C TRP A 25 6.85 15.42 -11.95
N LEU A 26 6.42 15.25 -10.69
CA LEU A 26 6.16 13.91 -10.15
C LEU A 26 4.81 13.41 -10.69
N ALA A 27 4.84 12.31 -11.42
CA ALA A 27 3.67 11.62 -11.92
C ALA A 27 3.54 10.25 -11.24
N MET A 28 2.31 9.74 -11.16
CA MET A 28 2.08 8.36 -10.71
C MET A 28 2.58 7.39 -11.78
N ALA A 29 3.30 6.35 -11.38
CA ALA A 29 3.53 5.20 -12.27
C ALA A 29 2.22 4.52 -12.66
N ASP A 30 2.29 3.57 -13.60
CA ASP A 30 1.18 2.66 -13.90
C ASP A 30 0.62 2.09 -12.59
N PHE A 31 -0.69 2.25 -12.42
CA PHE A 31 -1.36 1.90 -11.18
C PHE A 31 -1.21 0.42 -10.81
N ARG A 32 -0.95 -0.46 -11.79
CA ARG A 32 -0.63 -1.87 -11.58
C ARG A 32 0.54 -2.07 -10.63
N GLN A 33 1.58 -1.25 -10.69
CA GLN A 33 2.70 -1.34 -9.74
C GLN A 33 2.25 -1.10 -8.29
N THR A 34 1.39 -0.09 -8.10
CA THR A 34 0.82 0.18 -6.77
C THR A 34 -0.08 -0.96 -6.32
N GLY A 35 -0.92 -1.48 -7.22
CA GLY A 35 -1.81 -2.62 -6.97
C GLY A 35 -1.05 -3.88 -6.57
N ASP A 36 -0.04 -4.27 -7.34
CA ASP A 36 0.79 -5.46 -7.07
C ASP A 36 1.53 -5.34 -5.73
N TYR A 37 2.03 -4.15 -5.42
CA TYR A 37 2.66 -3.88 -4.13
C TYR A 37 1.66 -4.04 -2.97
N LEU A 38 0.47 -3.46 -3.10
CA LEU A 38 -0.58 -3.58 -2.08
C LEU A 38 -1.10 -5.01 -1.96
N ARG A 39 -1.19 -5.77 -3.05
CA ARG A 39 -1.56 -7.19 -3.04
C ARG A 39 -0.54 -8.03 -2.28
N LYS A 40 0.76 -7.77 -2.48
CA LYS A 40 1.81 -8.40 -1.67
C LYS A 40 1.69 -8.04 -0.20
N LYS A 41 1.32 -6.81 0.13
CA LYS A 41 1.06 -6.39 1.52
C LYS A 41 -0.19 -7.03 2.11
N TYR A 42 -1.24 -7.23 1.31
CA TYR A 42 -2.47 -7.92 1.70
C TYR A 42 -2.19 -9.38 2.05
N ASN A 43 -1.45 -10.10 1.20
CA ASN A 43 -1.07 -11.49 1.44
C ASN A 43 -0.15 -11.68 2.66
N ASN A 44 0.48 -10.59 3.14
CA ASN A 44 1.35 -10.59 4.32
C ASN A 44 0.79 -9.68 5.42
N ALA A 45 -0.53 -9.42 5.42
CA ALA A 45 -1.14 -8.56 6.42
C ALA A 45 -0.97 -9.17 7.82
N ILE A 46 -0.85 -8.31 8.82
CA ILE A 46 -0.55 -8.74 10.20
C ILE A 46 -1.82 -8.67 11.04
N GLN A 47 -2.18 -9.76 11.70
CA GLN A 47 -3.27 -9.75 12.68
C GLN A 47 -2.87 -8.96 13.92
N VAL A 48 -3.75 -8.07 14.34
CA VAL A 48 -3.55 -7.21 15.50
C VAL A 48 -4.72 -7.31 16.48
N VAL A 49 -4.43 -7.03 17.74
CA VAL A 49 -5.42 -6.93 18.82
C VAL A 49 -5.31 -5.56 19.48
N MET A 50 -6.39 -5.10 20.10
CA MET A 50 -6.36 -3.87 20.89
C MET A 50 -5.39 -4.05 22.06
N ASN A 51 -4.56 -3.03 22.31
CA ASN A 51 -3.67 -3.05 23.46
C ASN A 51 -4.47 -2.93 24.77
N GLN A 52 -3.86 -3.34 25.88
CA GLN A 52 -4.49 -3.34 27.20
C GLN A 52 -4.95 -1.96 27.71
N TYR A 53 -4.47 -0.88 27.10
CA TYR A 53 -4.80 0.50 27.47
C TYR A 53 -5.86 1.12 26.54
N GLY A 54 -6.34 0.39 25.53
CA GLY A 54 -7.27 0.90 24.53
C GLY A 54 -6.71 2.00 23.63
N THR A 55 -5.40 2.25 23.64
CA THR A 55 -4.77 3.38 22.93
C THR A 55 -4.30 3.05 21.51
N GLY A 56 -4.43 1.79 21.09
CA GLY A 56 -4.03 1.35 19.76
C GLY A 56 -3.90 -0.15 19.61
N PHE A 57 -3.30 -0.58 18.51
CA PHE A 57 -3.16 -1.98 18.13
C PHE A 57 -1.76 -2.53 18.44
N THR A 58 -1.69 -3.77 18.89
CA THR A 58 -0.45 -4.56 19.02
C THR A 58 -0.59 -5.84 18.21
N SER A 59 0.53 -6.46 17.81
CA SER A 59 0.48 -7.74 17.10
C SER A 59 -0.20 -8.82 17.95
N ALA A 60 -1.10 -9.59 17.34
CA ALA A 60 -1.82 -10.68 18.01
C ALA A 60 -0.87 -11.80 18.48
N TYR A 61 0.21 -12.07 17.73
CA TYR A 61 1.19 -13.09 18.08
C TYR A 61 2.57 -12.49 18.29
N ARG A 62 3.19 -12.80 19.43
CA ARG A 62 4.52 -12.27 19.84
C ARG A 62 5.66 -12.63 18.88
N MET A 63 5.50 -13.66 18.05
CA MET A 63 6.49 -14.09 17.06
C MET A 63 6.50 -13.19 15.81
N PHE A 64 5.44 -12.44 15.56
CA PHE A 64 5.39 -11.52 14.42
C PHE A 64 6.03 -10.18 14.77
N LYS A 65 6.66 -9.58 13.76
CA LYS A 65 7.23 -8.23 13.88
C LYS A 65 6.11 -7.23 14.12
N ARG A 66 6.41 -6.19 14.91
CA ARG A 66 5.50 -5.05 15.08
C ARG A 66 5.19 -4.43 13.70
N PRO A 67 3.91 -4.22 13.35
CA PRO A 67 3.55 -3.59 12.10
C PRO A 67 4.18 -2.20 11.96
N THR A 68 4.60 -1.85 10.74
CA THR A 68 5.04 -0.51 10.39
C THR A 68 3.90 0.29 9.76
N LYS A 69 4.09 1.61 9.60
CA LYS A 69 3.13 2.50 8.90
C LYS A 69 2.83 2.11 7.44
N ASN A 70 3.61 1.21 6.85
CA ASN A 70 3.50 0.78 5.46
C ASN A 70 2.94 -0.65 5.32
N ASP A 71 2.56 -1.28 6.43
CA ASP A 71 1.98 -2.62 6.45
C ASP A 71 0.46 -2.53 6.53
N LEU A 72 -0.21 -3.55 6.00
CA LEU A 72 -1.65 -3.73 6.19
C LEU A 72 -1.86 -4.57 7.44
N VAL A 73 -2.87 -4.22 8.23
CA VAL A 73 -3.23 -4.91 9.47
C VAL A 73 -4.71 -5.26 9.45
N TYR A 74 -5.09 -6.32 10.15
CA TYR A 74 -6.48 -6.75 10.32
C TYR A 74 -6.70 -7.24 11.75
N PHE A 75 -7.93 -7.18 12.24
CA PHE A 75 -8.28 -7.63 13.61
C PHE A 75 -9.31 -8.77 13.63
N GLU A 76 -10.10 -8.92 12.57
CA GLU A 76 -11.08 -10.00 12.38
C GLU A 76 -10.69 -10.90 11.21
N ASP A 77 -10.97 -12.19 11.36
CA ASP A 77 -10.77 -13.17 10.30
C ASP A 77 -11.75 -12.92 9.14
N SER A 78 -11.31 -13.22 7.92
CA SER A 78 -12.18 -13.10 6.75
C SER A 78 -13.27 -14.17 6.79
N PRO A 79 -14.51 -13.86 6.39
CA PRO A 79 -15.58 -14.85 6.31
C PRO A 79 -15.28 -15.89 5.22
N ASP A 80 -16.04 -16.99 5.24
CA ASP A 80 -16.05 -17.92 4.12
C ASP A 80 -16.85 -17.34 2.94
N TYR A 81 -16.13 -16.89 1.92
CA TYR A 81 -16.72 -16.30 0.72
C TYR A 81 -17.44 -17.30 -0.21
N CYS A 82 -17.41 -18.60 0.10
CA CYS A 82 -18.10 -19.62 -0.70
C CYS A 82 -19.57 -19.78 -0.30
N ILE A 83 -19.91 -19.48 0.96
CA ILE A 83 -21.27 -19.56 1.47
C ILE A 83 -21.93 -18.19 1.40
N TRP A 84 -23.23 -18.18 1.12
CA TRP A 84 -23.99 -16.95 1.19
C TRP A 84 -24.21 -16.60 2.66
N ASP A 85 -23.76 -15.41 3.03
CA ASP A 85 -23.99 -14.88 4.36
C ASP A 85 -25.44 -14.37 4.47
N HIS A 86 -26.20 -14.97 5.38
CA HIS A 86 -27.58 -14.58 5.67
C HIS A 86 -27.68 -13.46 6.72
N GLU A 87 -26.55 -13.03 7.30
CA GLU A 87 -26.50 -12.01 8.36
C GLU A 87 -25.91 -10.66 7.90
N SER A 88 -25.73 -10.45 6.60
CA SER A 88 -25.30 -9.15 6.03
C SER A 88 -26.40 -8.09 6.00
#